data_AF-A0AAW5SCP3-F1
#
_entry.id   AF-A0AAW5SCP3-F1
#
_cell.length_a   1.000
_cell.length_b   1.000
_cell.length_c   1.000
_cell.angle_alpha   90.00
_cell.angle_beta   90.00
_cell.angle_gamma   90.00
#
_symmetry.space_group_name_H-M   'P 1'
#
loop_
_entity.id
_entity.type
_entity.pdbx_description
1 polymer ?
#
loop_
_entity_poly.entity_id
_entity_poly.type
_entity_poly.pdbx_seq_one_letter_code
_entity_poly.pdbx_strand_id
1 'polypeptide(L)'
;MTPTAGLRHFTINVEAFDRWVAAKGEELECDLPDRSHERPGGAMSELYYEALEAQAIVADPRVELSVNGDDDWESSGYYVVLHNRNGTQRRVGITSGWNELTWLAPGTSARDGAYQYLDEVYAVANEILGMLTLAV
;
A
#
# COMPACT_ATOMS: atom_id res chain seq x y z
N MET A 1 -12.47 29.90 12.51
CA MET A 1 -12.43 28.42 12.45
C MET A 1 -12.41 28.03 10.99
N THR A 2 -11.24 27.64 10.48
CA THR A 2 -11.15 27.04 9.15
C THR A 2 -11.78 25.65 9.24
N PRO A 3 -12.74 25.26 8.38
CA PRO A 3 -13.21 23.89 8.37
C PRO A 3 -12.00 22.98 8.21
N THR A 4 -11.85 22.00 9.11
CA THR A 4 -10.78 21.01 9.02
C THR A 4 -10.96 20.29 7.70
N ALA A 5 -10.15 20.61 6.69
CA ALA A 5 -10.16 19.88 5.43
C ALA A 5 -9.96 18.40 5.76
N GLY A 6 -10.83 17.55 5.21
CA GLY A 6 -10.79 16.10 5.37
C GLY A 6 -9.40 15.55 5.06
N LEU A 7 -9.09 14.37 5.60
CA LEU A 7 -7.84 13.70 5.28
C LEU A 7 -7.82 13.37 3.78
N ARG A 8 -6.71 13.69 3.11
CA ARG A 8 -6.52 13.31 1.71
C ARG A 8 -6.34 11.79 1.63
N HIS A 9 -7.07 11.16 0.71
CA HIS A 9 -6.91 9.73 0.41
C HIS A 9 -5.52 9.41 -0.16
N PHE A 10 -5.07 8.19 0.09
CA PHE A 10 -3.93 7.58 -0.55
C PHE A 10 -4.23 7.36 -2.04
N THR A 11 -3.30 7.72 -2.91
CA THR A 11 -3.37 7.48 -4.36
C THR A 11 -1.97 7.35 -4.93
N ILE A 12 -1.85 6.76 -6.12
CA ILE A 12 -0.59 6.66 -6.86
C ILE A 12 -0.26 8.01 -7.50
N ASN A 13 0.99 8.47 -7.34
CA ASN A 13 1.57 9.53 -8.14
C ASN A 13 2.04 8.92 -9.47
N VAL A 14 1.19 8.95 -10.49
CA VAL A 14 1.45 8.26 -11.77
C VAL A 14 2.79 8.67 -12.39
N GLU A 15 3.17 9.95 -12.30
CA GLU A 15 4.45 10.42 -12.87
C GLU A 15 5.67 9.84 -12.15
N ALA A 16 5.64 9.79 -10.81
CA ALA A 16 6.72 9.18 -10.04
C ALA A 16 6.72 7.66 -10.15
N PHE A 17 5.52 7.05 -10.21
CA PHE A 17 5.34 5.62 -10.46
C PHE A 17 5.91 5.20 -11.80
N ASP A 18 5.57 5.87 -12.90
CA ASP A 18 6.08 5.53 -14.23
C ASP A 18 7.61 5.68 -14.30
N ARG A 19 8.19 6.68 -13.62
CA ARG A 19 9.66 6.80 -13.49
C ARG A 19 10.28 5.65 -12.72
N TRP A 20 9.66 5.24 -11.61
CA TRP A 20 10.14 4.13 -10.79
C TRP A 20 10.08 2.79 -11.55
N VAL A 21 8.96 2.51 -12.20
CA VAL A 21 8.79 1.32 -13.06
C VAL A 21 9.83 1.33 -14.18
N ALA A 22 10.05 2.47 -14.85
CA ALA A 22 11.05 2.57 -15.91
C ALA A 22 12.49 2.37 -15.37
N ALA A 23 12.78 2.79 -14.14
CA ALA A 23 14.08 2.58 -13.51
C ALA A 23 14.32 1.12 -13.09
N LYS A 24 13.29 0.41 -12.62
CA LYS A 24 13.35 -1.02 -12.30
C LYS A 24 13.48 -1.90 -13.55
N GLY A 25 12.81 -1.53 -14.65
CA GLY A 25 12.86 -2.29 -15.88
C GLY A 25 12.35 -3.73 -15.69
N GLU A 26 13.15 -4.71 -16.11
CA GLU A 26 12.81 -6.14 -16.00
C GLU A 26 12.86 -6.65 -14.54
N GLU A 27 13.56 -5.97 -13.64
CA GLU A 27 13.64 -6.37 -12.22
C GLU A 27 12.27 -6.32 -11.54
N LEU A 28 11.39 -5.40 -11.99
CA LEU A 28 10.06 -5.24 -11.42
C LEU A 28 9.25 -6.54 -11.47
N GLU A 29 9.41 -7.35 -12.52
CA GLU A 29 8.67 -8.62 -12.66
C GLU A 29 9.04 -9.60 -11.55
N CYS A 30 10.30 -9.62 -11.12
CA CYS A 30 10.77 -10.46 -10.02
C CYS A 30 10.32 -9.94 -8.65
N ASP A 31 10.03 -8.64 -8.53
CA ASP A 31 9.63 -8.01 -7.27
C ASP A 31 8.12 -8.11 -7.01
N LEU A 32 7.32 -8.47 -8.02
CA LEU A 32 5.88 -8.61 -7.88
C LEU A 32 5.51 -9.83 -7.04
N PRO A 33 4.59 -9.71 -6.07
CA PRO A 33 4.05 -10.84 -5.34
C PRO A 33 3.50 -11.91 -6.29
N ASP A 34 3.99 -13.13 -6.14
CA ASP A 34 3.48 -14.30 -6.85
C ASP A 34 3.42 -15.54 -5.94
N ARG A 35 2.80 -16.62 -6.42
CA ARG A 35 2.63 -17.87 -5.65
C ARG A 35 3.92 -18.67 -5.47
N SER A 36 4.98 -18.31 -6.17
CA SER A 36 6.28 -18.99 -6.11
C SER A 36 7.23 -18.35 -5.11
N HIS A 37 6.98 -17.10 -4.70
CA HIS A 37 7.70 -16.44 -3.63
C HIS A 37 7.60 -17.24 -2.33
N GLU A 38 8.71 -17.30 -1.58
CA GLU A 38 8.75 -17.89 -0.25
C GLU A 38 7.85 -17.11 0.73
N ARG A 39 7.73 -15.79 0.52
CA ARG A 39 6.92 -14.89 1.35
C ARG A 39 6.16 -13.86 0.48
N PRO A 40 5.06 -14.24 -0.17
CA PRO A 40 4.34 -13.33 -1.08
C PRO A 40 3.80 -12.08 -0.39
N GLY A 41 3.33 -12.20 0.86
CA GLY A 41 2.96 -11.05 1.69
C GLY A 41 4.17 -10.16 2.01
N GLY A 42 5.33 -10.78 2.22
CA GLY A 42 6.62 -10.07 2.32
C GLY A 42 6.94 -9.26 1.07
N ALA A 43 6.84 -9.86 -0.11
CA ALA A 43 7.03 -9.17 -1.39
C ALA A 43 6.05 -8.00 -1.57
N MET A 44 4.80 -8.14 -1.10
CA MET A 44 3.81 -7.06 -1.14
C MET A 44 4.25 -5.87 -0.28
N SER A 45 4.78 -6.16 0.90
CA SER A 45 5.33 -5.14 1.81
C SER A 45 6.54 -4.45 1.18
N GLU A 46 7.46 -5.20 0.58
CA GLU A 46 8.66 -4.66 -0.07
C GLU A 46 8.29 -3.77 -1.26
N LEU A 47 7.40 -4.24 -2.14
CA LEU A 47 6.87 -3.47 -3.27
C LEU A 47 6.29 -2.11 -2.81
N TYR A 48 5.52 -2.11 -1.72
CA TYR A 48 5.00 -0.87 -1.14
C TYR A 48 6.11 0.08 -0.66
N TYR A 49 7.10 -0.41 0.09
CA TYR A 49 8.15 0.43 0.63
C TYR A 49 9.07 0.97 -0.46
N GLU A 50 9.36 0.21 -1.50
CA GLU A 50 10.10 0.71 -2.66
C GLU A 50 9.33 1.80 -3.41
N ALA A 51 8.03 1.61 -3.63
CA ALA A 51 7.17 2.64 -4.22
C ALA A 51 7.10 3.90 -3.34
N LEU A 52 7.10 3.74 -2.01
CA LEU A 52 7.17 4.85 -1.04
C LEU A 52 8.48 5.62 -1.17
N GLU A 53 9.61 4.93 -1.20
CA GLU A 53 10.94 5.52 -1.38
C GLU A 53 11.06 6.26 -2.72
N ALA A 54 10.45 5.72 -3.78
CA ALA A 54 10.39 6.35 -5.10
C ALA A 54 9.38 7.51 -5.20
N GLN A 55 8.71 7.87 -4.11
CA GLN A 55 7.69 8.93 -4.06
C GLN A 55 6.50 8.67 -5.01
N ALA A 56 6.23 7.41 -5.32
CA ALA A 56 5.07 6.98 -6.10
C ALA A 56 3.75 7.07 -5.31
N ILE A 57 3.81 7.48 -4.04
CA ILE A 57 2.68 7.57 -3.12
C ILE A 57 2.30 9.02 -2.89
N VAL A 58 1.01 9.30 -3.02
CA VAL A 58 0.42 10.56 -2.58
C VAL A 58 -0.46 10.29 -1.37
N ALA A 59 -0.07 10.82 -0.22
CA ALA A 59 -0.79 10.67 1.04
C ALA A 59 -1.04 12.03 1.71
N ASP A 60 -1.95 12.08 2.68
CA ASP A 60 -2.06 13.23 3.57
C ASP A 60 -0.81 13.31 4.49
N PRO A 61 -0.13 14.47 4.60
CA PRO A 61 1.08 14.59 5.40
C PRO A 61 0.86 14.36 6.90
N ARG A 62 -0.41 14.32 7.36
CA ARG A 62 -0.77 14.05 8.76
C ARG A 62 -0.77 12.57 9.10
N VAL A 63 -0.76 11.67 8.11
CA VAL A 63 -0.84 10.22 8.32
C VAL A 63 0.35 9.50 7.70
N GLU A 64 0.61 8.32 8.23
CA GLU A 64 1.60 7.37 7.71
C GLU A 64 0.91 6.03 7.53
N LEU A 65 1.26 5.35 6.45
CA LEU A 65 0.78 4.01 6.14
C LEU A 65 1.96 3.04 6.25
N SER A 66 1.75 1.97 6.99
CA SER A 66 2.66 0.82 7.04
C SER A 66 1.95 -0.37 6.44
N VAL A 67 2.62 -1.06 5.52
CA VAL A 67 2.18 -2.35 4.98
C VAL A 67 3.05 -3.43 5.60
N ASN A 68 2.44 -4.54 6.01
CA ASN A 68 3.13 -5.65 6.65
C ASN A 68 2.66 -6.95 6.01
N GLY A 69 3.62 -7.72 5.49
CA GLY A 69 3.36 -9.06 5.00
C GLY A 69 3.02 -10.01 6.14
N ASP A 70 1.96 -10.79 5.96
CA ASP A 70 1.48 -11.76 6.93
C ASP A 70 1.03 -13.03 6.20
N ASP A 71 2.03 -13.88 5.92
CA ASP A 71 1.88 -15.15 5.22
C ASP A 71 1.54 -16.26 6.22
N ASP A 72 0.48 -17.01 5.94
CA ASP A 72 0.10 -18.23 6.64
C ASP A 72 0.32 -19.47 5.73
N TRP A 73 0.29 -20.67 6.32
CA TRP A 73 0.58 -21.92 5.61
C TRP A 73 -0.43 -22.28 4.51
N GLU A 74 -1.67 -21.78 4.57
CA GLU A 74 -2.70 -21.96 3.53
C GLU A 74 -2.84 -20.76 2.58
N SER A 75 -2.43 -19.57 3.02
CA SER A 75 -2.76 -18.31 2.33
C SER A 75 -1.72 -17.24 2.59
N SER A 76 -1.42 -16.47 1.55
CA SER A 76 -0.56 -15.29 1.65
C SER A 76 -1.39 -14.02 1.72
N GLY A 77 -0.96 -13.09 2.57
CA GLY A 77 -1.70 -11.87 2.80
C GLY A 77 -0.88 -10.75 3.41
N TYR A 78 -1.56 -9.68 3.74
CA TYR A 78 -0.97 -8.50 4.34
C TYR A 78 -2.00 -7.77 5.20
N TYR A 79 -1.51 -6.95 6.12
CA TYR A 79 -2.34 -5.96 6.80
C TYR A 79 -1.70 -4.60 6.70
N VAL A 80 -2.54 -3.57 6.76
CA VAL A 80 -2.07 -2.18 6.76
C VAL A 80 -2.34 -1.53 8.10
N VAL A 81 -1.48 -0.60 8.50
CA VAL A 81 -1.62 0.17 9.73
C VAL A 81 -1.50 1.65 9.41
N LEU A 82 -2.51 2.42 9.81
CA LEU A 82 -2.49 3.88 9.74
C LEU A 82 -2.01 4.47 11.06
N HIS A 83 -0.96 5.28 10.98
CA HIS A 83 -0.39 6.00 12.10
C HIS A 83 -0.60 7.51 11.93
N ASN A 84 -0.81 8.20 13.05
CA ASN A 84 -0.74 9.66 13.07
C ASN A 84 0.72 10.10 13.08
N ARG A 85 1.13 10.92 12.10
CA ARG A 85 2.49 11.50 12.08
C ARG A 85 2.68 12.59 13.11
N ASN A 86 1.59 13.23 13.53
CA ASN A 86 1.60 14.42 14.37
C ASN A 86 0.92 14.15 15.72
N GLY A 87 1.02 15.11 16.65
CA GLY A 87 0.36 15.03 17.96
C GLY A 87 1.00 14.04 18.95
N THR A 88 0.25 13.68 20.00
CA THR A 88 0.72 12.89 21.15
C THR A 88 0.50 11.38 21.01
N GLN A 89 -0.36 10.94 20.09
CA GLN A 89 -0.72 9.53 19.89
C GLN A 89 -0.03 8.89 18.68
N ARG A 90 1.25 9.21 18.44
CA ARG A 90 2.01 8.69 17.29
C ARG A 90 2.29 7.18 17.34
N ARG A 91 2.16 6.57 18.53
CA ARG A 91 2.42 5.14 18.77
C ARG A 91 1.18 4.27 18.58
N VAL A 92 0.00 4.87 18.46
CA VAL A 92 -1.24 4.13 18.23
C VAL A 92 -1.46 4.07 16.73
N GLY A 93 -1.64 2.84 16.23
CA GLY A 93 -1.97 2.57 14.83
C GLY A 93 -3.35 1.95 14.71
N ILE A 94 -4.05 2.25 13.62
CA ILE A 94 -5.35 1.66 13.28
C ILE A 94 -5.13 0.66 12.16
N THR A 95 -5.48 -0.61 12.40
CA THR A 95 -5.20 -1.72 11.47
C THR A 95 -6.42 -2.11 10.65
N SER A 96 -6.21 -2.58 9.41
CA SER A 96 -7.28 -3.09 8.52
C SER A 96 -7.82 -4.46 8.91
N GLY A 97 -7.11 -5.19 9.77
CA GLY A 97 -7.20 -6.65 9.79
C GLY A 97 -6.44 -7.27 8.61
N TRP A 98 -6.45 -8.61 8.53
CA TRP A 98 -5.74 -9.37 7.49
C TRP A 98 -6.49 -9.31 6.15
N ASN A 99 -5.74 -9.12 5.06
CA ASN A 99 -6.23 -9.12 3.69
C ASN A 99 -5.49 -10.21 2.90
N GLU A 100 -6.25 -11.06 2.20
CA GLU A 100 -5.69 -12.06 1.30
C GLU A 100 -5.09 -11.38 0.06
N LEU A 101 -3.95 -11.89 -0.43
CA LEU A 101 -3.38 -11.44 -1.70
C LEU A 101 -4.26 -11.87 -2.88
N THR A 102 -4.65 -10.90 -3.70
CA THR A 102 -5.31 -11.17 -4.97
C THR A 102 -4.26 -11.42 -6.05
N TRP A 103 -4.31 -12.58 -6.70
CA TRP A 103 -3.31 -12.95 -7.68
C TRP A 103 -3.59 -12.31 -9.04
N LEU A 104 -2.55 -11.77 -9.67
CA LEU A 104 -2.64 -11.18 -11.00
C LEU A 104 -3.13 -12.19 -12.04
N ALA A 105 -3.89 -11.70 -13.02
CA ALA A 105 -4.29 -12.50 -14.17
C ALA A 105 -3.07 -12.90 -15.02
N PRO A 106 -3.10 -14.06 -15.68
CA PRO A 106 -2.03 -14.45 -16.61
C PRO A 106 -1.85 -13.40 -17.71
N GLY A 107 -0.60 -12.98 -17.94
CA GLY A 107 -0.24 -11.99 -18.96
C GLY A 107 -0.38 -10.53 -18.53
N THR A 108 -0.71 -10.25 -17.27
CA THR A 108 -0.59 -8.89 -16.71
C THR A 108 0.86 -8.41 -16.78
N SER A 109 1.07 -7.19 -17.28
CA SER A 109 2.42 -6.61 -17.35
C SER A 109 2.96 -6.27 -15.95
N ALA A 110 4.28 -6.27 -15.76
CA ALA A 110 4.87 -5.94 -14.47
C ALA A 110 4.45 -4.55 -13.96
N ARG A 111 4.33 -3.57 -14.86
CA ARG A 111 3.82 -2.23 -14.54
C ARG A 111 2.37 -2.30 -14.03
N ASP A 112 1.50 -2.97 -14.76
CA ASP A 112 0.07 -3.01 -14.40
C ASP A 112 -0.15 -3.84 -13.13
N GLY A 113 0.66 -4.88 -12.92
CA GLY A 113 0.69 -5.67 -11.70
C GLY A 113 1.11 -4.84 -10.48
N ALA A 114 2.21 -4.09 -10.59
CA ALA A 114 2.64 -3.17 -9.53
C ALA A 114 1.57 -2.13 -9.22
N TYR A 115 0.94 -1.56 -10.25
CA TYR A 115 -0.13 -0.60 -10.09
C TYR A 115 -1.31 -1.23 -9.35
N GLN A 116 -1.77 -2.41 -9.77
CA GLN A 116 -2.91 -3.09 -9.17
C GLN A 116 -2.67 -3.38 -7.69
N TYR A 117 -1.50 -3.94 -7.34
CA TYR A 117 -1.16 -4.23 -5.96
C TYR A 117 -1.12 -2.98 -5.07
N LEU A 118 -0.48 -1.89 -5.55
CA LEU A 118 -0.45 -0.64 -4.79
C LEU A 118 -1.85 -0.01 -4.66
N ASP A 119 -2.68 -0.09 -5.69
CA ASP A 119 -4.07 0.39 -5.66
C ASP A 119 -4.92 -0.38 -4.66
N GLU A 120 -4.76 -1.70 -4.57
CA GLU A 120 -5.42 -2.55 -3.57
C GLU A 120 -5.04 -2.15 -2.13
N VAL A 121 -3.74 -1.94 -1.85
CA VAL A 121 -3.28 -1.45 -0.54
C VAL A 121 -3.90 -0.09 -0.21
N TYR A 122 -3.98 0.81 -1.19
CA TYR A 122 -4.56 2.14 -0.96
C TYR A 122 -6.07 2.10 -0.81
N ALA A 123 -6.77 1.20 -1.49
CA ALA A 123 -8.20 0.98 -1.27
C ALA A 123 -8.46 0.58 0.19
N VAL A 124 -7.75 -0.42 0.70
CA VAL A 124 -7.84 -0.84 2.11
C VAL A 124 -7.51 0.29 3.08
N ALA A 125 -6.43 1.04 2.83
CA ALA A 125 -6.06 2.19 3.66
C ALA A 125 -7.12 3.29 3.65
N ASN A 126 -7.72 3.57 2.49
CA ASN A 126 -8.76 4.58 2.33
C ASN A 126 -10.09 4.18 2.97
N GLU A 127 -10.41 2.89 3.03
CA GLU A 127 -11.55 2.40 3.80
C GLU A 127 -11.39 2.70 5.30
N ILE A 128 -10.20 2.46 5.86
CA ILE A 128 -9.91 2.84 7.25
C ILE A 128 -10.05 4.36 7.44
N LEU A 129 -9.48 5.18 6.55
CA LEU A 129 -9.63 6.64 6.61
C LEU A 129 -11.10 7.07 6.54
N GLY A 130 -11.91 6.42 5.70
CA GLY A 130 -13.35 6.66 5.57
C GLY A 130 -14.10 6.39 6.88
N MET A 131 -13.80 5.29 7.56
CA MET A 131 -14.39 4.97 8.86
C MET A 131 -14.08 6.03 9.93
N LEU A 132 -12.89 6.62 9.91
CA LEU A 132 -12.49 7.67 10.86
C LEU A 132 -13.17 9.01 10.61
N THR A 133 -13.56 9.29 9.36
CA THR A 133 -14.24 10.54 8.99
C THR A 133 -15.75 10.48 9.18
N LEU A 134 -16.34 9.27 9.18
CA LEU A 134 -17.76 9.04 9.45
C LEU A 134 -18.10 8.92 10.95
N ALA A 135 -17.10 8.77 11.82
CA ALA A 135 -17.28 8.61 13.26
C ALA A 135 -17.37 9.94 14.05
N VAL A 136 -17.69 11.06 13.38
CA VAL A 136 -17.77 12.42 13.97
C VAL A 136 -19.21 12.91 14.06
#